data_AF-A0A0H5ABD5-F1
#
_entry.id   AF-A0A0H5ABD5-F1
#
_cell.length_a   1.000
_cell.length_b   1.000
_cell.length_c   1.000
_cell.angle_alpha   90.00
_cell.angle_beta   90.00
_cell.angle_gamma   90.00
#
_symmetry.space_group_name_H-M   'P 1'
#
loop_
_entity.id
_entity.type
_entity.pdbx_description
1 polymer ?
#
loop_
_entity_poly.entity_id
_entity_poly.type
_entity_poly.pdbx_seq_one_letter_code
_entity_poly.pdbx_strand_id
1 'polypeptide(L)'
;MKTETTLRLTRTQYRTFAEQVKQAGCALSLSTFRALGNCWGIFDPRARLVCLDVSEDEPGFAEVCGIQLSTSVDSGRLRSNQRTEIDWSALEDHEIYPFIVAHEIGHRVDNFCYWDAARIDDLHVRARCESTIRSINEVLADRYAWSQIRPGEPVPLCELGKSLQEEVAADIALMDKYMPRVRRQPRALPAGRYLHVPEKMLMSDVHVSFIGTGVSTAVIESARRPRTYRRDSRSRVF
;
A
#
# COMPACT_ATOMS: atom_id res chain seq x y z
N MET A 1 -12.80 21.42 0.06
CA MET A 1 -13.64 21.63 -1.14
C MET A 1 -13.51 20.41 -2.03
N LYS A 2 -14.64 19.86 -2.47
CA LYS A 2 -14.71 18.78 -3.45
C LYS A 2 -14.73 19.38 -4.85
N THR A 3 -13.90 18.88 -5.74
CA THR A 3 -13.95 19.23 -7.16
C THR A 3 -13.95 17.96 -8.00
N GLU A 4 -14.39 18.06 -9.26
CA GLU A 4 -14.25 16.99 -10.25
C GLU A 4 -13.01 17.25 -11.11
N THR A 5 -11.83 17.10 -10.49
CA THR A 5 -10.54 17.40 -11.14
C THR A 5 -9.55 16.25 -11.01
N THR A 6 -8.50 16.28 -11.83
CA THR A 6 -7.36 15.39 -11.66
C THR A 6 -6.40 15.97 -10.64
N LEU A 7 -6.34 15.34 -9.47
CA LEU A 7 -5.37 15.66 -8.42
C LEU A 7 -4.00 15.10 -8.78
N ARG A 8 -2.96 15.93 -8.70
CA ARG A 8 -1.57 15.54 -8.97
C ARG A 8 -0.79 15.48 -7.67
N LEU A 9 -0.08 14.37 -7.46
CA LEU A 9 0.78 14.21 -6.30
C LEU A 9 1.95 15.20 -6.36
N THR A 10 2.12 15.99 -5.30
CA THR A 10 3.25 16.90 -5.18
C THR A 10 4.47 16.23 -4.55
N ARG A 11 5.65 16.83 -4.73
CA ARG A 11 6.89 16.36 -4.07
C ARG A 11 6.79 16.39 -2.54
N THR A 12 6.14 17.43 -1.99
CA THR A 12 5.94 17.58 -0.55
C THR A 12 5.02 16.50 0.01
N GLN A 13 3.91 16.21 -0.69
CA GLN A 13 3.02 15.10 -0.33
C GLN A 13 3.74 13.76 -0.38
N TYR A 14 4.47 13.47 -1.47
CA TYR A 14 5.26 12.24 -1.56
C TYR A 14 6.21 12.07 -0.37
N ARG A 15 6.98 13.10 -0.02
CA ARG A 15 7.92 13.03 1.11
C ARG A 15 7.21 12.75 2.43
N THR A 16 6.07 13.39 2.66
CA THR A 16 5.25 13.18 3.86
C THR A 16 4.74 11.73 3.92
N PHE A 17 4.17 11.24 2.82
CA PHE A 17 3.65 9.88 2.73
C PHE A 17 4.75 8.83 2.81
N ALA A 18 5.94 9.09 2.25
CA ALA A 18 7.07 8.18 2.36
C ALA A 18 7.48 7.96 3.82
N GLU A 19 7.49 9.01 4.64
CA GLU A 19 7.77 8.88 6.07
C GLU A 19 6.65 8.13 6.82
N GLN A 20 5.38 8.39 6.50
CA GLN A 20 4.25 7.63 7.08
C GLN A 20 4.34 6.12 6.76
N VAL A 21 4.64 5.79 5.50
CA VAL A 21 4.77 4.41 5.04
C VAL A 21 5.98 3.71 5.68
N LYS A 22 7.08 4.43 5.94
CA LYS A 22 8.23 3.91 6.71
C LYS A 22 7.87 3.57 8.15
N GLN A 23 7.03 4.38 8.81
CA GLN A 23 6.53 4.04 10.16
C GLN A 23 5.72 2.73 10.16
N ALA A 24 5.04 2.42 9.06
CA ALA A 24 4.36 1.14 8.84
C ALA A 24 5.31 0.00 8.36
N GLY A 25 6.63 0.20 8.39
CA GLY A 25 7.63 -0.80 8.00
C GLY A 25 7.65 -1.10 6.50
N CYS A 26 7.21 -0.16 5.66
CA CYS A 26 7.14 -0.29 4.21
C CYS A 26 7.91 0.85 3.53
N ALA A 27 8.19 0.71 2.23
CA ALA A 27 8.75 1.79 1.42
C ALA A 27 7.79 2.25 0.31
N LEU A 28 7.74 3.55 0.05
CA LEU A 28 6.82 4.16 -0.90
C LEU A 28 7.45 4.39 -2.28
N SER A 29 6.84 3.82 -3.31
CA SER A 29 7.18 4.07 -4.71
C SER A 29 6.02 4.72 -5.47
N LEU A 30 6.33 5.37 -6.57
CA LEU A 30 5.35 6.00 -7.44
C LEU A 30 5.16 5.22 -8.74
N SER A 31 3.95 5.33 -9.29
CA SER A 31 3.58 4.74 -10.57
C SER A 31 2.44 5.54 -11.20
N THR A 32 2.10 5.27 -12.45
CA THR A 32 0.87 5.83 -13.06
C THR A 32 -0.31 4.94 -12.73
N PHE A 33 -1.52 5.53 -12.66
CA PHE A 33 -2.79 4.81 -12.49
C PHE A 33 -2.93 3.60 -13.44
N ARG A 34 -2.55 3.76 -14.72
CA ARG A 34 -2.59 2.67 -15.70
C ARG A 34 -1.59 1.55 -15.38
N ALA A 35 -0.38 1.90 -14.95
CA ALA A 35 0.62 0.92 -14.55
C ALA A 35 0.26 0.19 -13.25
N LEU A 36 -0.66 0.74 -12.44
CA LEU A 36 -1.24 0.10 -11.27
C LEU A 36 -2.53 -0.67 -11.60
N GLY A 37 -2.82 -0.97 -12.88
CA GLY A 37 -4.00 -1.75 -13.24
C GLY A 37 -5.34 -1.02 -12.99
N ASN A 38 -5.34 0.31 -13.08
CA ASN A 38 -6.47 1.17 -12.74
C ASN A 38 -6.79 1.27 -11.23
N CYS A 39 -5.78 1.06 -10.39
CA CYS A 39 -5.82 1.35 -8.95
C CYS A 39 -5.07 2.65 -8.63
N TRP A 40 -5.41 3.29 -7.51
CA TRP A 40 -4.73 4.51 -7.04
C TRP A 40 -3.64 4.23 -6.01
N GLY A 41 -3.72 3.10 -5.31
CA GLY A 41 -2.71 2.58 -4.40
C GLY A 41 -2.62 1.05 -4.53
N ILE A 42 -1.48 0.48 -4.17
CA ILE A 42 -1.27 -0.97 -4.02
C ILE A 42 -0.27 -1.22 -2.90
N PHE A 43 -0.69 -1.94 -1.86
CA PHE A 43 0.20 -2.64 -0.94
C PHE A 43 0.68 -3.96 -1.57
N ASP A 44 2.00 -4.15 -1.58
CA ASP A 44 2.63 -5.39 -2.02
C ASP A 44 3.41 -6.01 -0.85
N PRO A 45 2.97 -7.17 -0.32
CA PRO A 45 3.64 -7.83 0.78
C PRO A 45 4.99 -8.44 0.39
N ARG A 46 5.30 -8.54 -0.91
CA ARG A 46 6.57 -9.09 -1.39
C ARG A 46 7.73 -8.15 -1.12
N ALA A 47 8.90 -8.74 -0.91
CA ALA A 47 10.17 -8.04 -0.81
C ALA A 47 10.41 -7.18 -2.06
N ARG A 48 10.65 -5.88 -1.84
CA ARG A 48 11.08 -4.90 -2.83
C ARG A 48 12.44 -4.38 -2.43
N LEU A 49 13.31 -4.23 -3.42
CA LEU A 49 14.65 -3.70 -3.17
C LEU A 49 14.58 -2.20 -2.89
N VAL A 50 15.22 -1.79 -1.79
CA VAL A 50 15.40 -0.41 -1.37
C VAL A 50 16.88 -0.10 -1.24
N CYS A 51 17.28 1.10 -1.64
CA CYS A 51 18.58 1.64 -1.31
C CYS A 51 18.52 2.23 0.11
N LEU A 52 19.48 1.85 0.95
CA LEU A 52 19.51 2.20 2.37
C LEU A 52 19.71 3.70 2.58
N ASP A 53 20.61 4.30 1.80
CA ASP A 53 20.83 5.75 1.70
C ASP A 53 21.19 6.10 0.25
N VAL A 54 20.36 6.93 -0.40
CA VAL A 54 20.60 7.36 -1.79
C VAL A 54 21.45 8.61 -1.92
N SER A 55 21.88 9.22 -0.81
CA SER A 55 22.78 10.36 -0.79
C SER A 55 24.26 9.97 -0.76
N GLU A 56 24.56 8.73 -0.40
CA GLU A 56 25.91 8.15 -0.41
C GLU A 56 26.27 7.60 -1.79
N ASP A 57 27.55 7.66 -2.19
CA ASP A 57 28.01 7.16 -3.50
C ASP A 57 28.09 5.63 -3.57
N GLU A 58 28.22 4.96 -2.42
CA GLU A 58 28.26 3.50 -2.29
C GLU A 58 26.88 2.96 -1.86
N PRO A 59 26.05 2.45 -2.79
CA PRO A 59 24.70 2.05 -2.44
C PRO A 59 24.68 0.74 -1.64
N GLY A 60 24.21 0.82 -0.39
CA GLY A 60 23.70 -0.33 0.35
C GLY A 60 22.26 -0.66 -0.07
N PHE A 61 21.92 -1.95 -0.15
CA PHE A 61 20.55 -2.39 -0.46
C PHE A 61 19.99 -3.33 0.60
N ALA A 62 18.67 -3.28 0.78
CA ALA A 62 17.90 -4.21 1.58
C ALA A 62 16.54 -4.52 0.93
N GLU A 63 15.83 -5.48 1.49
CA GLU A 63 14.50 -5.88 1.04
C GLU A 63 13.43 -5.52 2.07
N VAL A 64 12.37 -4.85 1.64
CA VAL A 64 11.24 -4.45 2.49
C VAL A 64 9.92 -4.59 1.74
N CYS A 65 8.79 -4.62 2.45
CA CYS A 65 7.47 -4.54 1.81
C CYS A 65 7.26 -3.17 1.15
N GLY A 66 6.45 -3.12 0.08
CA GLY A 66 6.26 -1.91 -0.71
C GLY A 66 4.82 -1.41 -0.71
N ILE A 67 4.66 -0.09 -0.76
CA ILE A 67 3.42 0.55 -1.19
C ILE A 67 3.71 1.31 -2.49
N GLN A 68 2.80 1.20 -3.46
CA GLN A 68 2.83 1.97 -4.69
C GLN A 68 1.67 2.95 -4.70
N LEU A 69 1.95 4.21 -5.03
CA LEU A 69 0.96 5.26 -5.10
C LEU A 69 0.91 5.84 -6.52
N SER A 70 -0.30 6.07 -7.02
CA SER A 70 -0.51 6.73 -8.30
C SER A 70 -0.05 8.19 -8.22
N THR A 71 0.60 8.70 -9.26
CA THR A 71 0.99 10.12 -9.36
C THR A 71 -0.19 11.04 -9.67
N SER A 72 -1.34 10.47 -10.06
CA SER A 72 -2.57 11.22 -10.33
C SER A 72 -3.83 10.44 -9.92
N VAL A 73 -4.83 11.17 -9.45
CA VAL A 73 -6.14 10.64 -9.09
C VAL A 73 -7.20 11.50 -9.77
N ASP A 74 -8.07 10.87 -10.56
CA ASP A 74 -9.33 11.48 -10.97
C ASP A 74 -10.29 11.42 -9.77
N SER A 75 -10.55 12.59 -9.17
CA SER A 75 -11.30 12.67 -7.91
C SER A 75 -12.79 12.35 -8.09
N GLY A 76 -13.38 12.65 -9.25
CA GLY A 76 -14.75 12.27 -9.57
C GLY A 76 -14.88 10.75 -9.69
N ARG A 77 -13.98 10.13 -10.47
CA ARG A 77 -13.93 8.66 -10.62
C ARG A 77 -13.67 7.92 -9.31
N LEU A 78 -12.84 8.48 -8.44
CA LEU A 78 -12.58 7.89 -7.13
C LEU A 78 -13.84 7.91 -6.26
N ARG A 79 -14.52 9.07 -6.17
CA ARG A 79 -15.73 9.23 -5.37
C ARG A 79 -16.91 8.40 -5.88
N SER A 80 -16.95 8.15 -7.19
CA SER A 80 -17.98 7.29 -7.79
C SER A 80 -17.70 5.79 -7.66
N ASN A 81 -16.56 5.41 -7.08
CA ASN A 81 -16.20 3.99 -6.96
C ASN A 81 -17.08 3.30 -5.92
N GLN A 82 -17.76 2.24 -6.34
CA GLN A 82 -18.59 1.46 -5.43
C GLN A 82 -17.70 0.58 -4.54
N ARG A 83 -17.75 0.83 -3.24
CA ARG A 83 -17.06 0.04 -2.22
C ARG A 83 -18.03 -0.87 -1.49
N THR A 84 -17.51 -1.91 -0.85
CA THR A 84 -18.32 -2.87 -0.07
C THR A 84 -19.04 -2.19 1.09
N GLU A 85 -18.41 -1.22 1.75
CA GLU A 85 -18.96 -0.60 2.96
C GLU A 85 -18.96 0.93 2.91
N ILE A 86 -17.78 1.55 2.82
CA ILE A 86 -17.62 2.99 2.98
C ILE A 86 -18.06 3.77 1.73
N ASP A 87 -18.67 4.94 1.91
CA ASP A 87 -18.95 5.89 0.83
C ASP A 87 -17.77 6.86 0.65
N TRP A 88 -16.96 6.62 -0.38
CA TRP A 88 -15.85 7.50 -0.74
C TRP A 88 -16.29 8.88 -1.23
N SER A 89 -17.56 9.08 -1.58
CA SER A 89 -18.09 10.40 -1.95
C SER A 89 -17.94 11.43 -0.82
N ALA A 90 -17.82 10.97 0.43
CA ALA A 90 -17.63 11.80 1.61
C ALA A 90 -16.28 12.56 1.61
N LEU A 91 -15.26 12.05 0.92
CA LEU A 91 -13.89 12.58 0.95
C LEU A 91 -13.76 13.94 0.24
N GLU A 92 -13.13 14.89 0.91
CA GLU A 92 -12.66 16.16 0.35
C GLU A 92 -11.39 15.96 -0.50
N ASP A 93 -11.09 16.86 -1.44
CA ASP A 93 -9.94 16.69 -2.36
C ASP A 93 -8.61 16.50 -1.62
N HIS A 94 -8.41 17.23 -0.51
CA HIS A 94 -7.21 17.16 0.29
C HIS A 94 -7.10 15.87 1.12
N GLU A 95 -8.21 15.16 1.33
CA GLU A 95 -8.28 13.90 2.07
C GLU A 95 -7.97 12.70 1.18
N ILE A 96 -8.11 12.81 -0.15
CA ILE A 96 -8.02 11.68 -1.08
C ILE A 96 -6.66 10.97 -1.03
N TYR A 97 -5.55 11.68 -1.20
CA TYR A 97 -4.23 11.04 -1.16
C TYR A 97 -3.89 10.47 0.22
N PRO A 98 -4.09 11.22 1.33
CA PRO A 98 -3.95 10.67 2.67
C PRO A 98 -4.79 9.40 2.89
N PHE A 99 -6.05 9.39 2.42
CA PHE A 99 -6.94 8.24 2.55
C PHE A 99 -6.39 7.02 1.80
N ILE A 100 -5.95 7.17 0.54
CA ILE A 100 -5.35 6.08 -0.23
C ILE A 100 -4.11 5.53 0.49
N VAL A 101 -3.21 6.40 0.97
CA VAL A 101 -2.00 5.97 1.68
C VAL A 101 -2.34 5.22 2.97
N ALA A 102 -3.28 5.74 3.75
CA ALA A 102 -3.74 5.09 4.97
C ALA A 102 -4.43 3.75 4.65
N HIS A 103 -5.20 3.65 3.57
CA HIS A 103 -5.82 2.40 3.10
C HIS A 103 -4.76 1.32 2.82
N GLU A 104 -3.71 1.67 2.06
CA GLU A 104 -2.63 0.72 1.79
C GLU A 104 -1.84 0.32 3.05
N ILE A 105 -1.67 1.24 4.00
CA ILE A 105 -1.11 0.92 5.32
C ILE A 105 -2.05 -0.02 6.09
N GLY A 106 -3.37 0.18 6.00
CA GLY A 106 -4.39 -0.69 6.59
C GLY A 106 -4.21 -2.15 6.18
N HIS A 107 -3.94 -2.40 4.90
CA HIS A 107 -3.64 -3.76 4.42
C HIS A 107 -2.41 -4.40 5.08
N ARG A 108 -1.44 -3.60 5.53
CA ARG A 108 -0.24 -4.07 6.23
C ARG A 108 -0.47 -4.34 7.71
N VAL A 109 -1.24 -3.49 8.39
CA VAL A 109 -1.29 -3.44 9.87
C VAL A 109 -2.48 -4.18 10.47
N ASP A 110 -3.63 -4.18 9.80
CA ASP A 110 -4.89 -4.71 10.34
C ASP A 110 -5.64 -5.52 9.28
N ASN A 111 -5.05 -6.65 8.88
CA ASN A 111 -5.64 -7.49 7.85
C ASN A 111 -5.45 -9.00 8.03
N PHE A 112 -6.36 -9.78 7.44
CA PHE A 112 -6.26 -11.24 7.42
C PHE A 112 -5.24 -11.72 6.40
N CYS A 113 -4.45 -12.73 6.78
CA CYS A 113 -3.46 -13.32 5.88
C CYS A 113 -4.09 -14.45 5.06
N TYR A 114 -4.05 -14.33 3.73
CA TYR A 114 -4.55 -15.36 2.81
C TYR A 114 -3.95 -16.75 3.07
N TRP A 115 -2.72 -16.82 3.56
CA TRP A 115 -2.04 -18.09 3.84
C TRP A 115 -2.59 -18.82 5.08
N ASP A 116 -3.24 -18.10 6.00
CA ASP A 116 -3.78 -18.71 7.21
C ASP A 116 -5.02 -19.57 6.91
N ALA A 117 -5.74 -19.30 5.82
CA ALA A 117 -6.88 -20.11 5.40
C ALA A 117 -6.50 -21.58 5.12
N ALA A 118 -5.28 -21.82 4.62
CA ALA A 118 -4.78 -23.17 4.35
C ALA A 118 -4.67 -24.06 5.61
N ARG A 119 -4.70 -23.44 6.81
CA ARG A 119 -4.63 -24.14 8.10
C ARG A 119 -6.01 -24.52 8.67
N ILE A 120 -7.11 -24.15 8.01
CA ILE A 120 -8.47 -24.42 8.48
C ILE A 120 -8.88 -25.83 8.05
N ASP A 121 -9.01 -26.77 8.98
CA ASP A 121 -9.34 -28.18 8.65
C ASP A 121 -10.74 -28.35 8.03
N ASP A 122 -11.73 -27.59 8.51
CA ASP A 122 -13.09 -27.63 7.98
C ASP A 122 -13.14 -26.98 6.58
N LEU A 123 -13.38 -27.81 5.56
CA LEU A 123 -13.40 -27.39 4.15
C LEU A 123 -14.51 -26.38 3.83
N HIS A 124 -15.65 -26.45 4.53
CA HIS A 124 -16.74 -25.51 4.30
C HIS A 124 -16.40 -24.13 4.87
N VAL A 125 -15.83 -24.11 6.08
CA VAL A 125 -15.34 -22.87 6.71
C VAL A 125 -14.19 -22.27 5.90
N ARG A 126 -13.25 -23.11 5.44
CA ARG A 126 -12.14 -22.68 4.59
C ARG A 126 -12.66 -22.01 3.32
N ALA A 127 -13.58 -22.67 2.60
CA ALA A 127 -14.15 -22.12 1.37
C ALA A 127 -14.87 -20.79 1.62
N ARG A 128 -15.62 -20.65 2.73
CA ARG A 128 -16.24 -19.36 3.08
C ARG A 128 -15.18 -18.29 3.32
N CYS A 129 -14.16 -18.56 4.15
CA CYS A 129 -13.09 -17.60 4.42
C CYS A 129 -12.33 -17.19 3.15
N GLU A 130 -11.99 -18.15 2.28
CA GLU A 130 -11.32 -17.87 0.99
C GLU A 130 -12.18 -17.02 0.05
N SER A 131 -13.51 -17.22 0.06
CA SER A 131 -14.43 -16.46 -0.77
C SER A 131 -14.63 -15.01 -0.29
N THR A 132 -14.54 -14.75 1.02
CA THR A 132 -14.87 -13.44 1.61
C THR A 132 -13.65 -12.60 1.98
N ILE A 133 -12.49 -13.23 2.21
CA ILE A 133 -11.28 -12.56 2.72
C ILE A 133 -10.92 -11.31 1.93
N ARG A 134 -11.03 -11.32 0.59
CA ARG A 134 -10.72 -10.13 -0.21
C ARG A 134 -11.61 -8.96 0.17
N SER A 135 -12.92 -9.18 0.23
CA SER A 135 -13.89 -8.11 0.52
C SER A 135 -13.73 -7.59 1.95
N ILE A 136 -13.55 -8.49 2.92
CA ILE A 136 -13.33 -8.10 4.32
C ILE A 136 -12.02 -7.34 4.46
N ASN A 137 -10.97 -7.74 3.75
CA ASN A 137 -9.69 -7.07 3.79
C ASN A 137 -9.72 -5.64 3.23
N GLU A 138 -10.59 -5.37 2.25
CA GLU A 138 -10.86 -4.02 1.73
C GLU A 138 -11.65 -3.18 2.73
N VAL A 139 -12.66 -3.77 3.38
CA VAL A 139 -13.46 -3.11 4.43
C VAL A 139 -12.58 -2.68 5.60
N LEU A 140 -11.71 -3.57 6.08
CA LEU A 140 -10.79 -3.27 7.18
C LEU A 140 -9.80 -2.15 6.82
N ALA A 141 -9.25 -2.17 5.60
CA ALA A 141 -8.37 -1.12 5.11
C ALA A 141 -9.08 0.24 4.99
N ASP A 142 -10.33 0.26 4.50
CA ASP A 142 -11.16 1.46 4.42
C ASP A 142 -11.50 2.03 5.80
N ARG A 143 -11.88 1.17 6.76
CA ARG A 143 -12.14 1.57 8.16
C ARG A 143 -10.89 2.13 8.83
N TYR A 144 -9.74 1.49 8.62
CA TYR A 144 -8.46 1.99 9.10
C TYR A 144 -8.17 3.37 8.50
N ALA A 145 -8.28 3.52 7.18
CA ALA A 145 -8.06 4.79 6.50
C ALA A 145 -8.97 5.90 7.05
N TRP A 146 -10.27 5.63 7.19
CA TRP A 146 -11.22 6.58 7.75
C TRP A 146 -10.83 7.03 9.16
N SER A 147 -10.42 6.09 10.03
CA SER A 147 -9.97 6.41 11.40
C SER A 147 -8.74 7.33 11.44
N GLN A 148 -7.91 7.32 10.40
CA GLN A 148 -6.75 8.20 10.29
C GLN A 148 -7.11 9.58 9.74
N ILE A 149 -8.10 9.65 8.84
CA ILE A 149 -8.50 10.92 8.21
C ILE A 149 -9.47 11.70 9.10
N ARG A 150 -10.47 11.03 9.69
CA ARG A 150 -11.51 11.62 10.53
C ARG A 150 -11.65 10.87 11.85
N PRO A 151 -10.67 11.03 12.77
CA PRO A 151 -10.65 10.27 14.02
C PRO A 151 -11.89 10.56 14.86
N GLY A 152 -12.60 9.50 15.25
CA GLY A 152 -13.80 9.57 16.08
C GLY A 152 -15.10 9.85 15.31
N GLU A 153 -15.05 10.15 14.01
CA GLU A 153 -16.24 10.26 13.19
C GLU A 153 -16.76 8.87 12.78
N PRO A 154 -18.10 8.67 12.73
CA PRO A 154 -18.67 7.43 12.22
C PRO A 154 -18.27 7.22 10.75
N VAL A 155 -18.06 5.96 10.36
CA VAL A 155 -17.78 5.61 8.97
C VAL A 155 -19.01 5.91 8.12
N PRO A 156 -18.90 6.72 7.05
CA PRO A 156 -20.02 6.97 6.16
C PRO A 156 -20.29 5.71 5.34
N LEU A 157 -21.45 5.09 5.53
CA LEU A 157 -21.83 3.87 4.82
C LEU A 157 -22.52 4.19 3.50
N CYS A 158 -22.13 3.50 2.43
CA CYS A 158 -22.91 3.48 1.19
C CYS A 158 -24.17 2.59 1.34
N GLU A 159 -25.11 2.65 0.40
CA GLU A 159 -26.35 1.85 0.49
C GLU A 159 -26.07 0.34 0.57
N LEU A 160 -25.09 -0.15 -0.18
CA LEU A 160 -24.64 -1.55 -0.09
C LEU A 160 -24.09 -1.86 1.31
N GLY A 161 -23.21 -1.00 1.82
CA GLY A 161 -22.64 -1.12 3.16
C GLY A 161 -23.71 -1.19 4.24
N LYS A 162 -24.74 -0.34 4.16
CA LYS A 162 -25.88 -0.36 5.08
C LYS A 162 -26.60 -1.71 5.07
N SER A 163 -26.82 -2.28 3.89
CA SER A 163 -27.52 -3.56 3.71
C SER A 163 -26.72 -4.78 4.16
N LEU A 164 -25.38 -4.70 4.13
CA LEU A 164 -24.48 -5.83 4.40
C LEU A 164 -23.84 -5.79 5.81
N GLN A 165 -24.19 -4.83 6.67
CA GLN A 165 -23.51 -4.66 7.97
C GLN A 165 -23.45 -5.93 8.81
N GLU A 166 -24.57 -6.66 8.90
CA GLU A 166 -24.66 -7.90 9.66
C GLU A 166 -23.81 -9.02 9.04
N GLU A 167 -23.79 -9.14 7.71
CA GLU A 167 -22.98 -10.13 7.00
C GLU A 167 -21.49 -9.82 7.16
N VAL A 168 -21.08 -8.56 6.98
CA VAL A 168 -19.70 -8.12 7.17
C VAL A 168 -19.24 -8.39 8.61
N ALA A 169 -20.07 -8.10 9.61
CA ALA A 169 -19.76 -8.39 11.00
C ALA A 169 -19.63 -9.89 11.27
N ALA A 170 -20.53 -10.71 10.71
CA ALA A 170 -20.49 -12.17 10.82
C ALA A 170 -19.26 -12.77 10.16
N ASP A 171 -18.88 -12.29 8.97
CA ASP A 171 -17.68 -12.74 8.25
C ASP A 171 -16.40 -12.35 8.99
N ILE A 172 -16.31 -11.13 9.53
CA ILE A 172 -15.19 -10.73 10.40
C ILE A 172 -15.10 -11.66 11.61
N ALA A 173 -16.21 -11.95 12.28
CA ALA A 173 -16.24 -12.83 13.45
C ALA A 173 -15.85 -14.28 13.11
N LEU A 174 -16.31 -14.78 11.95
CA LEU A 174 -15.91 -16.10 11.43
C LEU A 174 -14.39 -16.13 11.20
N MET A 175 -13.86 -15.14 10.50
CA MET A 175 -12.44 -15.09 10.18
C MET A 175 -11.59 -14.89 11.43
N ASP A 176 -11.99 -14.05 12.39
CA ASP A 176 -11.26 -13.90 13.66
C ASP A 176 -11.22 -15.20 14.46
N LYS A 177 -12.26 -16.06 14.34
CA LYS A 177 -12.30 -17.37 15.00
C LYS A 177 -11.35 -18.39 14.36
N TYR A 178 -11.30 -18.47 13.03
CA TYR A 178 -10.60 -19.55 12.31
C TYR A 178 -9.23 -19.13 11.74
N MET A 179 -9.00 -17.83 11.55
CA MET A 179 -7.78 -17.25 11.03
C MET A 179 -7.45 -15.93 11.76
N PRO A 180 -7.19 -15.98 13.08
CA PRO A 180 -7.07 -14.78 13.91
C PRO A 180 -6.00 -13.83 13.37
N ARG A 181 -6.38 -12.56 13.20
CA ARG A 181 -5.45 -11.51 12.75
C ARG A 181 -4.39 -11.27 13.80
N VAL A 182 -3.13 -11.49 13.43
CA VAL A 182 -2.02 -10.91 14.18
C VAL A 182 -1.93 -9.44 13.79
N ARG A 183 -2.42 -8.54 14.64
CA ARG A 183 -2.18 -7.09 14.50
C ARG A 183 -0.67 -6.87 14.60
N ARG A 184 -0.02 -6.76 13.45
CA ARG A 184 1.43 -6.59 13.39
C ARG A 184 1.72 -5.18 13.86
N GLN A 185 2.72 -5.02 14.70
CA GLN A 185 3.46 -3.76 14.80
C GLN A 185 4.66 -3.93 13.88
N PRO A 186 4.59 -3.50 12.60
CA PRO A 186 5.74 -3.61 11.72
C PRO A 186 6.90 -2.84 12.33
N ARG A 187 8.11 -3.38 12.26
CA ARG A 187 9.29 -2.61 12.61
C ARG A 187 9.40 -1.43 11.65
N ALA A 188 9.31 -0.22 12.18
CA ALA A 188 9.48 0.99 11.40
C ALA A 188 10.84 0.99 10.68
N LEU A 189 10.84 1.46 9.44
CA LEU A 189 12.08 1.75 8.72
C LEU A 189 12.67 3.07 9.22
N PRO A 190 14.00 3.25 9.16
CA PRO A 190 14.65 4.52 9.48
C PRO A 190 14.02 5.70 8.74
N ALA A 191 13.64 6.73 9.52
CA ALA A 191 13.09 7.97 9.00
C ALA A 191 14.17 8.80 8.30
N GLY A 192 13.80 9.54 7.26
CA GLY A 192 14.71 10.44 6.57
C GLY A 192 14.57 10.39 5.05
N ARG A 193 14.57 11.57 4.42
CA ARG A 193 14.25 11.76 2.99
C ARG A 193 15.01 10.84 2.04
N TYR A 194 16.29 10.57 2.31
CA TYR A 194 17.17 9.79 1.43
C TYR A 194 17.32 8.33 1.87
N LEU A 195 16.69 7.94 2.97
CA LEU A 195 16.80 6.58 3.50
C LEU A 195 15.69 5.66 2.96
N HIS A 196 16.03 4.39 2.75
CA HIS A 196 15.09 3.32 2.37
C HIS A 196 14.23 3.66 1.16
N VAL A 197 14.87 4.20 0.12
CA VAL A 197 14.21 4.61 -1.12
C VAL A 197 14.09 3.40 -2.05
N PRO A 198 12.89 3.05 -2.55
CA PRO A 198 12.74 1.95 -3.50
C PRO A 198 13.56 2.16 -4.76
N GLU A 199 14.20 1.11 -5.27
CA GLU A 199 14.97 1.14 -6.52
C GLU A 199 14.14 1.73 -7.68
N LYS A 200 12.83 1.43 -7.72
CA LYS A 200 11.90 1.99 -8.73
C LYS A 200 11.88 3.53 -8.76
N MET A 201 12.19 4.19 -7.65
CA MET A 201 12.26 5.66 -7.58
C MET A 201 13.54 6.23 -8.20
N LEU A 202 14.55 5.40 -8.45
CA LEU A 202 15.83 5.78 -9.07
C LEU A 202 15.84 5.59 -10.60
N MET A 203 14.86 4.83 -11.12
CA MET A 203 14.80 4.40 -12.52
C MET A 203 14.49 5.51 -13.53
N SER A 204 13.98 6.66 -13.09
CA SER A 204 13.69 7.80 -13.97
C SER A 204 13.93 9.13 -13.28
N ASP A 205 14.27 10.15 -14.06
CA ASP A 205 14.53 11.49 -13.52
C ASP A 205 13.28 12.12 -12.91
N VAL A 206 12.11 11.77 -13.45
CA VAL A 206 10.81 12.16 -12.88
C VAL A 206 10.68 11.65 -11.45
N HIS A 207 10.93 10.35 -11.22
CA HIS A 207 10.86 9.78 -9.88
C HIS A 207 11.94 10.32 -8.95
N VAL A 208 13.18 10.45 -9.42
CA VAL A 208 14.28 11.03 -8.64
C VAL A 208 13.92 12.44 -8.16
N SER A 209 13.23 13.22 -9.00
CA SER A 209 12.81 14.57 -8.65
C SER A 209 11.84 14.64 -7.44
N PHE A 210 11.11 13.56 -7.15
CA PHE A 210 10.26 13.46 -5.95
C PHE A 210 11.09 13.26 -4.67
N ILE A 211 12.23 12.57 -4.77
CA ILE A 211 13.18 12.40 -3.66
C ILE A 211 13.83 13.76 -3.36
N GLY A 212 14.60 14.30 -4.30
CA GLY A 212 15.30 15.58 -4.17
C GLY A 212 16.63 15.61 -4.90
N THR A 213 17.33 16.74 -4.80
CA THR A 213 18.62 16.97 -5.49
C THR A 213 19.82 16.36 -4.76
N GLY A 214 19.66 15.90 -3.53
CA GLY A 214 20.72 15.24 -2.76
C GLY A 214 20.86 13.74 -3.06
N VAL A 215 20.35 13.26 -4.19
CA VAL A 215 20.53 11.86 -4.62
C VAL A 215 21.84 11.76 -5.38
N SER A 216 22.71 10.85 -4.96
CA SER A 216 23.98 10.59 -5.64
C SER A 216 23.74 10.12 -7.08
N THR A 217 24.50 10.69 -8.02
CA THR A 217 24.50 10.26 -9.42
C THR A 217 25.02 8.84 -9.56
N ALA A 218 26.00 8.42 -8.73
CA ALA A 218 26.54 7.06 -8.74
C ALA A 218 25.47 6.03 -8.38
N VAL A 219 24.59 6.35 -7.41
CA VAL A 219 23.46 5.49 -7.02
C VAL A 219 22.43 5.38 -8.14
N ILE A 220 22.10 6.50 -8.80
CA ILE A 220 21.17 6.52 -9.94
C ILE A 220 21.71 5.64 -11.08
N GLU A 221 22.99 5.80 -11.42
CA GLU A 221 23.64 4.99 -12.45
C GLU A 221 23.64 3.50 -12.07
N SER A 222 24.00 3.18 -10.82
CA SER A 222 24.02 1.81 -10.31
C SER A 222 22.64 1.13 -10.40
N ALA A 223 21.58 1.82 -9.96
CA ALA A 223 20.21 1.31 -10.02
C ALA A 223 19.71 1.09 -11.47
N ARG A 224 20.16 1.92 -12.42
CA ARG A 224 19.76 1.83 -13.83
C ARG A 224 20.59 0.83 -14.64
N ARG A 225 21.73 0.38 -14.12
CA ARG A 225 22.57 -0.63 -14.79
C ARG A 225 21.80 -1.95 -14.87
N PRO A 226 21.78 -2.61 -16.05
CA PRO A 226 21.23 -3.96 -16.15
C PRO A 226 21.95 -4.89 -15.18
N ARG A 227 21.19 -5.55 -14.29
CA ARG A 227 21.74 -6.61 -13.45
C ARG A 227 22.06 -7.80 -14.34
N THR A 228 23.33 -8.00 -14.63
CA THR A 228 23.83 -9.26 -15.16
C THR A 228 23.78 -10.28 -14.04
N TYR A 229 22.63 -10.93 -13.88
CA TYR A 229 22.56 -12.17 -13.12
C TYR A 229 23.44 -13.18 -13.84
N ARG A 230 24.68 -13.32 -13.38
CA ARG A 230 25.52 -14.45 -13.76
C ARG A 230 24.84 -15.66 -13.14
N ARG A 231 24.00 -16.34 -13.92
CA ARG A 231 23.39 -17.61 -13.56
C ARG A 231 24.57 -18.53 -13.23
N ASP A 232 24.83 -18.73 -11.94
CA ASP A 232 25.88 -19.63 -11.52
C ASP A 232 25.46 -21.02 -12.01
N SER A 233 26.09 -21.50 -13.08
CA SER A 233 25.79 -22.77 -13.74
C SER A 233 26.19 -23.97 -12.89
N ARG A 234 26.38 -23.76 -11.58
CA ARG A 234 26.74 -24.75 -10.57
C ARG A 234 25.56 -25.23 -9.73
N SER A 235 24.32 -24.98 -10.13
CA SER A 235 23.19 -25.75 -9.61
C SER A 235 23.29 -27.17 -10.14
N ARG A 236 23.97 -28.01 -9.36
CA ARG A 236 24.11 -29.45 -9.52
C ARG A 236 22.74 -30.10 -9.75
N VAL A 237 22.74 -31.03 -10.68
CA VAL A 237 21.79 -32.14 -10.82
C VAL A 237 21.39 -32.65 -9.44
N PHE A 238 20.10 -32.57 -9.12
CA PHE A 238 19.40 -33.46 -8.20
C PHE A 238 18.00 -33.69 -8.75
#